data_AF-A0A1A8YU20-F1
#
_entry.id   AF-A0A1A8YU20-F1
#
_cell.length_a   1.000
_cell.length_b   1.000
_cell.length_c   1.000
_cell.angle_alpha   90.00
_cell.angle_beta   90.00
_cell.angle_gamma   90.00
#
_symmetry.space_group_name_H-M   'P 1'
#
loop_
_entity.id
_entity.type
_entity.pdbx_description
1 polymer ?
#
loop_
_entity_poly.entity_id
_entity_poly.type
_entity_poly.pdbx_seq_one_letter_code
_entity_poly.pdbx_strand_id
1 'polypeptide(L)'
;MKNFYDSQMSALEELELSEEKELKGKKSEEETVFDEALKNCKSAEENSAKLLIDGAKTLWISFHNPPVSNFDNNEWIDSDMYWQAFVEKHAVYNLNNKSLEPEDEENRNVEKNEWHKKTTKFNERSDTPILYDYMINLPSWEYYDINRRIFLENLIYFLLRTGLSYKFFPELFRWKWKTHIEDLRFQYLDIAQRRRKHHQLLGVKRETPLELQPVDYEHKGEEFHLKLLHHFKDYQNLVLSRLMSNYIFLCEPYVPVQTKEGLENILKVHSGGKLYKLNSGEVNCLFFLPENCHEGSVKIMYKPLDALGNFYDFLKNKNIKLNDSYYRMLQLFSQVLQERGDYWLNMPNENMADSFLRRYNKDDSLYPVFVDYVSQLKDKFSNKIEIPSSSYDNEMELVEQKYKAECVFFDNFVKTFLPEDITLSHEETFPDLSKLDENQIKKLVHERKIKIVDEETNELLVDANKIAQYVQNREAERQQIQEFVKSLPS
;
A
#
# COMPACT_ATOMS: atom_id res chain seq x y z
N MET A 1 -2.07 80.59 -53.59
CA MET A 1 -1.24 79.55 -54.25
C MET A 1 0.26 79.76 -54.01
N LYS A 2 0.85 80.93 -54.27
CA LYS A 2 2.29 81.17 -54.07
C LYS A 2 2.79 80.93 -52.64
N ASN A 3 2.12 81.47 -51.63
CA ASN A 3 2.51 81.25 -50.22
C ASN A 3 2.41 79.78 -49.76
N PHE A 4 1.56 78.97 -50.39
CA PHE A 4 1.46 77.53 -50.09
C PHE A 4 2.63 76.77 -50.71
N TYR A 5 3.02 77.13 -51.94
CA TYR A 5 4.17 76.57 -52.63
C TYR A 5 5.48 76.91 -51.89
N ASP A 6 5.66 78.18 -51.49
CA ASP A 6 6.86 78.63 -50.78
C ASP A 6 6.97 77.99 -49.37
N SER A 7 5.84 77.79 -48.68
CA SER A 7 5.80 77.09 -47.40
C SER A 7 6.09 75.59 -47.52
N GLN A 8 5.62 74.93 -48.59
CA GLN A 8 5.92 73.53 -48.86
C GLN A 8 7.38 73.34 -49.29
N MET A 9 7.93 74.25 -50.09
CA MET A 9 9.33 74.20 -50.49
C MET A 9 10.28 74.47 -49.33
N SER A 10 9.99 75.46 -48.47
CA SER A 10 10.79 75.70 -47.27
C SER A 10 10.74 74.53 -46.28
N ALA A 11 9.58 73.86 -46.17
CA ALA A 11 9.44 72.67 -45.34
C ALA A 11 10.18 71.46 -45.94
N LEU A 12 10.22 71.33 -47.27
CA LEU A 12 10.99 70.30 -47.98
C LEU A 12 12.50 70.54 -47.86
N GLU A 13 12.96 71.79 -47.98
CA GLU A 13 14.38 72.14 -47.80
C GLU A 13 14.83 71.96 -46.34
N GLU A 14 13.98 72.27 -45.35
CA GLU A 14 14.25 71.94 -43.94
C GLU A 14 14.25 70.43 -43.68
N LEU A 15 13.38 69.66 -44.33
CA LEU A 15 13.38 68.19 -44.28
C LEU A 15 14.65 67.61 -44.89
N GLU A 16 15.08 68.08 -46.06
CA GLU A 16 16.32 67.63 -46.72
C GLU A 16 17.56 67.93 -45.86
N LEU A 17 17.63 69.13 -45.26
CA LEU A 17 18.72 69.54 -44.34
C LEU A 17 18.70 68.79 -43.00
N SER A 18 17.54 68.28 -42.56
CA SER A 18 17.42 67.48 -41.34
C SER A 18 17.70 66.00 -41.59
N GLU A 19 17.27 65.44 -42.72
CA GLU A 19 17.63 64.09 -43.17
C GLU A 19 19.13 63.96 -43.44
N GLU A 20 19.77 64.93 -44.09
CA GLU A 20 21.24 64.93 -44.29
C GLU A 20 22.03 65.00 -42.97
N LYS A 21 21.45 65.57 -41.91
CA LYS A 21 22.04 65.62 -40.55
C LYS A 21 21.79 64.35 -39.75
N GLU A 22 20.64 63.68 -39.91
CA GLU A 22 20.37 62.39 -39.26
C GLU A 22 21.18 61.24 -39.90
N LEU A 23 21.34 61.23 -41.21
CA LEU A 23 22.13 60.22 -41.95
C LEU A 23 23.63 60.23 -41.62
N LYS A 24 24.18 61.35 -41.12
CA LYS A 24 25.61 61.48 -40.79
C LYS A 24 25.94 61.27 -39.31
N GLY A 25 24.95 61.08 -38.44
CA GLY A 25 25.14 61.22 -36.98
C GLY A 25 24.89 59.98 -36.11
N LYS A 26 24.17 58.96 -36.57
CA LYS A 26 23.87 57.78 -35.76
C LYS A 26 23.93 56.51 -36.60
N LYS A 27 24.90 55.63 -36.34
CA LYS A 27 24.77 54.21 -36.68
C LYS A 27 23.44 53.74 -36.09
N SER A 28 22.55 53.20 -36.91
CA SER A 28 21.31 52.61 -36.40
C SER A 28 21.67 51.41 -35.52
N GLU A 29 20.85 51.10 -34.52
CA GLU A 29 21.05 49.88 -33.69
C GLU A 29 21.14 48.62 -34.59
N GLU A 30 20.44 48.61 -35.72
CA GLU A 30 20.49 47.55 -36.73
C GLU A 30 21.86 47.40 -37.40
N GLU A 31 22.55 48.50 -37.72
CA GLU A 31 23.92 48.45 -38.27
C GLU A 31 24.94 47.95 -37.24
N THR A 32 24.77 48.29 -35.96
CA THR A 32 25.63 47.75 -34.89
C THR A 32 25.43 46.25 -34.69
N VAL A 33 24.18 45.77 -34.74
CA VAL A 33 23.85 44.34 -34.66
C VAL A 33 24.37 43.59 -35.89
N PHE A 34 24.31 44.19 -37.08
CA PHE A 34 24.88 43.61 -38.30
C PHE A 34 26.41 43.53 -38.25
N ASP A 35 27.10 44.58 -37.80
CA ASP A 35 28.55 44.58 -37.60
C ASP A 35 29.00 43.52 -36.58
N GLU A 36 28.22 43.31 -35.50
CA GLU A 36 28.46 42.25 -34.52
C GLU A 36 28.24 40.85 -35.09
N ALA A 37 27.16 40.64 -35.85
CA ALA A 37 26.90 39.38 -36.54
C ALA A 37 28.04 39.04 -37.53
N LEU A 38 28.58 40.04 -38.22
CA LEU A 38 29.68 39.87 -39.18
C LEU A 38 31.01 39.56 -38.47
N LYS A 39 31.28 40.16 -37.31
CA LYS A 39 32.41 39.80 -36.45
C LYS A 39 32.29 38.37 -35.92
N ASN A 40 31.10 37.96 -35.47
CA ASN A 40 30.86 36.60 -34.99
C ASN A 40 31.01 35.58 -36.12
N CYS A 41 30.53 35.89 -37.33
CA CYS A 41 30.72 35.05 -38.51
C CYS A 41 32.20 34.86 -38.85
N LYS A 42 32.99 35.93 -38.85
CA LYS A 42 34.44 35.86 -39.08
C LYS A 42 35.18 35.07 -38.00
N SER A 43 34.81 35.25 -36.72
CA SER A 43 35.37 34.46 -35.62
C SER A 43 35.03 32.97 -35.76
N ALA A 44 33.81 32.64 -36.18
CA ALA A 44 33.40 31.26 -36.45
C ALA A 44 34.16 30.65 -37.65
N GLU A 45 34.37 31.44 -38.72
CA GLU A 45 35.16 31.04 -39.89
C GLU A 45 36.64 30.79 -39.51
N GLU A 46 37.24 31.67 -38.71
CA GLU A 46 38.61 31.51 -38.19
C GLU A 46 38.74 30.25 -37.32
N ASN A 47 37.77 29.98 -36.45
CA ASN A 47 37.75 28.78 -35.62
C ASN A 47 37.57 27.51 -36.47
N SER A 48 36.70 27.55 -37.48
CA SER A 48 36.51 26.44 -38.43
C SER A 48 37.77 26.16 -39.23
N ALA A 49 38.41 27.21 -39.77
CA ALA A 49 39.68 27.09 -40.49
C ALA A 49 40.78 26.52 -39.59
N LYS A 50 40.85 26.95 -38.33
CA LYS A 50 41.79 26.41 -37.34
C LYS A 50 41.56 24.92 -37.09
N LEU A 51 40.30 24.49 -36.93
CA LEU A 51 39.96 23.06 -36.76
C LEU A 51 40.38 22.23 -37.98
N LEU A 52 40.16 22.73 -39.20
CA LEU A 52 40.59 22.06 -40.43
C LEU A 52 42.12 21.95 -40.51
N ILE A 53 42.83 23.01 -40.14
CA ILE A 53 44.30 23.02 -40.07
C ILE A 53 44.79 22.00 -39.03
N ASP A 54 44.19 21.93 -37.85
CA ASP A 54 44.58 20.98 -36.80
C ASP A 54 44.24 19.53 -37.19
N GLY A 55 43.13 19.30 -37.89
CA GLY A 55 42.82 18.02 -38.53
C GLY A 55 43.86 17.63 -39.58
N ALA A 56 44.28 18.56 -40.44
CA ALA A 56 45.32 18.32 -41.44
C ALA A 56 46.69 18.02 -40.80
N LYS A 57 47.06 18.72 -39.72
CA LYS A 57 48.25 18.39 -38.91
C LYS A 57 48.17 16.98 -38.33
N THR A 58 47.01 16.58 -37.82
CA THR A 58 46.80 15.24 -37.24
C THR A 58 46.97 14.14 -38.29
N LEU A 59 46.41 14.34 -39.49
CA LEU A 59 46.61 13.41 -40.61
C LEU A 59 48.09 13.34 -41.02
N TRP A 60 48.75 14.50 -41.12
CA TRP A 60 50.18 14.55 -41.43
C TRP A 60 51.00 13.77 -40.40
N ILE A 61 50.76 13.96 -39.10
CA ILE A 61 51.41 13.18 -38.02
C ILE A 61 51.14 11.68 -38.20
N SER A 62 49.89 11.28 -38.43
CA SER A 62 49.50 9.88 -38.60
C SER A 62 50.23 9.20 -39.77
N PHE A 63 50.35 9.87 -40.94
CA PHE A 63 51.06 9.32 -42.10
C PHE A 63 52.58 9.24 -41.93
N HIS A 64 53.14 10.04 -41.02
CA HIS A 64 54.59 10.08 -40.77
C HIS A 64 55.01 9.31 -39.52
N ASN A 65 54.07 8.80 -38.74
CA ASN A 65 54.37 7.90 -37.63
C ASN A 65 54.90 6.56 -38.15
N PRO A 66 55.95 6.00 -37.51
CA PRO A 66 56.37 4.63 -37.81
C PRO A 66 55.23 3.64 -37.47
N PRO A 67 55.22 2.43 -38.06
CA PRO A 67 54.28 1.38 -37.66
C PRO A 67 54.38 1.11 -36.16
N VAL A 68 53.25 1.12 -35.45
CA VAL A 68 53.20 0.96 -33.98
C VAL A 68 53.89 -0.34 -33.52
N SER A 69 53.84 -1.40 -34.34
CA SER A 69 54.52 -2.67 -34.06
C SER A 69 56.05 -2.59 -34.01
N ASN A 70 56.64 -1.56 -34.61
CA ASN A 70 58.09 -1.37 -34.72
C ASN A 70 58.61 -0.33 -33.72
N PHE A 71 57.74 0.25 -32.91
CA PHE A 71 58.08 1.26 -31.92
C PHE A 71 58.42 0.59 -30.58
N ASP A 72 59.39 1.14 -29.84
CA ASP A 72 59.69 0.62 -28.51
C ASP A 72 58.58 0.99 -27.52
N ASN A 73 58.15 0.01 -26.71
CA ASN A 73 57.01 0.21 -25.81
C ASN A 73 57.31 1.25 -24.71
N ASN A 74 58.56 1.37 -24.27
CA ASN A 74 58.93 2.39 -23.28
C ASN A 74 59.03 3.77 -23.92
N GLU A 75 59.54 3.88 -25.15
CA GLU A 75 59.50 5.15 -25.88
C GLU A 75 58.05 5.60 -26.13
N TRP A 76 57.12 4.67 -26.39
CA TRP A 76 55.70 5.00 -26.59
C TRP A 76 55.08 5.51 -25.29
N ILE A 77 55.26 4.77 -24.19
CA ILE A 77 54.69 5.18 -22.91
C ILE A 77 55.32 6.48 -22.41
N ASP A 78 56.62 6.72 -22.62
CA ASP A 78 57.29 7.98 -22.27
C ASP A 78 56.72 9.18 -23.05
N SER A 79 56.22 8.95 -24.27
CA SER A 79 55.58 9.99 -25.10
C SER A 79 54.13 10.29 -24.70
N ASP A 80 53.43 9.33 -24.09
CA ASP A 80 51.99 9.42 -23.79
C ASP A 80 51.72 9.53 -22.28
N MET A 81 51.49 10.76 -21.82
CA MET A 81 51.20 11.03 -20.41
C MET A 81 49.84 10.49 -19.93
N TYR A 82 48.89 10.23 -20.84
CA TYR A 82 47.57 9.72 -20.47
C TYR A 82 47.64 8.23 -20.12
N TRP A 83 48.25 7.43 -20.99
CA TRP A 83 48.41 6.00 -20.77
C TRP A 83 49.43 5.69 -19.67
N GLN A 84 50.41 6.56 -19.41
CA GLN A 84 51.25 6.47 -18.19
C GLN A 84 50.39 6.45 -16.92
N ALA A 85 49.47 7.41 -16.77
CA ALA A 85 48.60 7.48 -15.61
C ALA A 85 47.65 6.27 -15.52
N PHE A 86 47.18 5.76 -16.67
CA PHE A 86 46.35 4.55 -16.73
C PHE A 86 47.12 3.30 -16.25
N VAL A 87 48.35 3.11 -16.73
CA VAL A 87 49.22 2.02 -16.30
C VAL A 87 49.59 2.16 -14.83
N GLU A 88 49.92 3.37 -14.37
CA GLU A 88 50.20 3.62 -12.95
C GLU A 88 49.02 3.23 -12.06
N LYS A 89 47.80 3.69 -12.42
CA LYS A 89 46.55 3.36 -11.72
C LYS A 89 46.35 1.85 -11.53
N HIS A 90 46.62 1.07 -12.58
CA HIS A 90 46.20 -0.33 -12.63
C HIS A 90 47.30 -1.35 -12.40
N ALA A 91 48.56 -0.99 -12.62
CA ALA A 91 49.70 -1.88 -12.46
C ALA A 91 50.61 -1.48 -11.28
N VAL A 92 50.65 -0.20 -10.89
CA VAL A 92 51.44 0.27 -9.74
C VAL A 92 50.60 0.27 -8.46
N TYR A 93 49.42 0.89 -8.48
CA TYR A 93 48.56 0.96 -7.29
C TYR A 93 47.75 -0.32 -7.02
N ASN A 94 47.52 -1.16 -8.04
CA ASN A 94 46.79 -2.43 -7.90
C ASN A 94 47.60 -3.62 -8.42
N LEU A 95 48.38 -4.24 -7.53
CA LEU A 95 49.23 -5.40 -7.88
C LEU A 95 48.44 -6.67 -8.22
N ASN A 96 47.14 -6.69 -7.97
CA ASN A 96 46.29 -7.87 -8.21
C ASN A 96 45.52 -7.80 -9.54
N ASN A 97 45.66 -6.70 -10.28
CA ASN A 97 45.02 -6.55 -11.56
C ASN A 97 45.70 -7.44 -12.61
N LYS A 98 44.89 -8.20 -13.35
CA LYS A 98 45.38 -9.12 -14.39
C LYS A 98 44.73 -8.86 -15.75
N SER A 99 43.80 -7.91 -15.83
CA SER A 99 43.12 -7.56 -17.08
C SER A 99 43.95 -6.52 -17.85
N LEU A 100 44.01 -6.67 -19.18
CA LEU A 100 44.55 -5.68 -20.10
C LEU A 100 43.63 -4.46 -20.22
N GLU A 101 42.32 -4.68 -20.06
CA GLU A 101 41.26 -3.67 -20.10
C GLU A 101 40.54 -3.68 -18.74
N PRO A 102 41.17 -3.15 -17.69
CA PRO A 102 40.66 -3.29 -16.34
C PRO A 102 39.39 -2.48 -16.05
N GLU A 103 39.13 -1.45 -16.85
CA GLU A 103 38.00 -0.56 -16.64
C GLU A 103 36.76 -0.91 -17.47
N ASP A 104 36.84 -1.93 -18.32
CA ASP A 104 35.74 -2.33 -19.19
C ASP A 104 34.57 -2.91 -18.39
N GLU A 105 33.35 -2.74 -18.93
CA GLU A 105 32.13 -3.18 -18.23
C GLU A 105 32.13 -4.68 -17.95
N GLU A 106 32.69 -5.49 -18.86
CA GLU A 106 32.83 -6.93 -18.69
C GLU A 106 33.72 -7.25 -17.48
N ASN A 107 34.93 -6.67 -17.42
CA ASN A 107 35.83 -6.90 -16.29
C ASN A 107 35.22 -6.42 -14.96
N ARG A 108 34.58 -5.25 -14.95
CA ARG A 108 33.88 -4.73 -13.76
C ARG A 108 32.78 -5.68 -13.27
N ASN A 109 32.01 -6.27 -14.19
CA ASN A 109 30.94 -7.20 -13.82
C ASN A 109 31.51 -8.54 -13.33
N VAL A 110 32.59 -9.03 -13.94
CA VAL A 110 33.30 -10.23 -13.48
C VAL A 110 33.83 -10.04 -12.06
N GLU A 111 34.49 -8.91 -11.79
CA GLU A 111 35.01 -8.60 -10.45
C GLU A 111 33.90 -8.48 -9.41
N LYS A 112 32.78 -7.81 -9.74
CA LYS A 112 31.60 -7.74 -8.85
C LYS A 112 31.03 -9.13 -8.55
N ASN A 113 30.89 -9.97 -9.56
CA ASN A 113 30.37 -11.32 -9.40
C ASN A 113 31.30 -12.20 -8.56
N GLU A 114 32.62 -12.12 -8.79
CA GLU A 114 33.60 -12.82 -7.97
C GLU A 114 33.62 -12.31 -6.53
N TRP A 115 33.42 -11.01 -6.30
CA TRP A 115 33.28 -10.44 -4.97
C TRP A 115 32.04 -10.98 -4.24
N HIS A 116 30.88 -10.98 -4.90
CA HIS A 116 29.65 -11.56 -4.35
C HIS A 116 29.82 -13.04 -4.04
N LYS A 117 30.35 -13.83 -4.97
CA LYS A 117 30.58 -15.28 -4.80
C LYS A 117 31.49 -15.59 -3.62
N LYS A 118 32.61 -14.88 -3.47
CA LYS A 118 33.55 -15.09 -2.35
C LYS A 118 32.93 -14.66 -1.02
N THR A 119 32.24 -13.53 -1.01
CA THR A 119 31.58 -12.99 0.19
C THR A 119 30.44 -13.90 0.65
N THR A 120 29.59 -14.36 -0.28
CA THR A 120 28.51 -15.30 -0.02
C THR A 120 29.08 -16.64 0.47
N LYS A 121 30.04 -17.24 -0.24
CA LYS A 121 30.65 -18.51 0.19
C LYS A 121 31.27 -18.45 1.59
N PHE A 122 31.82 -17.30 1.98
CA PHE A 122 32.41 -17.13 3.29
C PHE A 122 31.37 -17.01 4.40
N ASN A 123 30.32 -16.22 4.19
CA ASN A 123 29.35 -15.85 5.23
C ASN A 123 28.11 -16.75 5.29
N GLU A 124 27.70 -17.33 4.17
CA GLU A 124 26.42 -18.04 4.06
C GLU A 124 26.42 -19.35 4.86
N ARG A 125 25.29 -19.60 5.54
CA ARG A 125 24.99 -20.88 6.16
C ARG A 125 24.75 -21.93 5.07
N SER A 126 25.73 -22.80 4.87
CA SER A 126 25.69 -23.87 3.87
C SER A 126 26.23 -25.19 4.44
N ASP A 127 26.15 -26.27 3.67
CA ASP A 127 26.70 -27.58 4.05
C ASP A 127 28.24 -27.57 4.20
N THR A 128 28.90 -26.56 3.63
CA THR A 128 30.35 -26.33 3.75
C THR A 128 30.61 -24.95 4.36
N PRO A 129 30.25 -24.74 5.63
CA PRO A 129 30.36 -23.42 6.25
C PRO A 129 31.83 -23.04 6.47
N ILE A 130 32.16 -21.77 6.21
CA ILE A 130 33.48 -21.20 6.53
C ILE A 130 33.40 -20.37 7.80
N LEU A 131 32.56 -19.33 7.82
CA LEU A 131 32.39 -18.46 8.99
C LEU A 131 31.31 -18.96 9.95
N TYR A 132 30.30 -19.68 9.45
CA TYR A 132 29.19 -20.18 10.25
C TYR A 132 29.63 -21.41 11.08
N ASP A 133 30.46 -21.16 12.09
CA ASP A 133 30.97 -22.17 13.02
C ASP A 133 30.76 -21.71 14.47
N TYR A 134 30.53 -22.65 15.39
CA TYR A 134 30.24 -22.41 16.82
C TYR A 134 29.07 -21.45 17.12
N MET A 135 28.02 -21.47 16.31
CA MET A 135 26.86 -20.57 16.44
C MET A 135 25.92 -20.98 17.60
N ILE A 136 26.20 -20.49 18.81
CA ILE A 136 25.31 -20.65 19.99
C ILE A 136 24.22 -19.57 20.03
N ASN A 137 24.61 -18.32 19.76
CA ASN A 137 23.70 -17.17 19.68
C ASN A 137 23.71 -16.66 18.24
N LEU A 138 22.57 -16.74 17.58
CA LEU A 138 22.44 -16.33 16.19
C LEU A 138 22.34 -14.80 16.05
N PRO A 139 22.97 -14.20 15.02
CA PRO A 139 22.70 -12.83 14.65
C PRO A 139 21.26 -12.69 14.12
N SER A 140 20.76 -11.45 14.06
CA SER A 140 19.37 -11.11 13.71
C SER A 140 18.90 -11.78 12.41
N TRP A 141 19.70 -11.68 11.35
CA TRP A 141 19.36 -12.20 10.02
C TRP A 141 19.19 -13.72 10.05
N GLU A 142 20.19 -14.46 10.53
CA GLU A 142 20.15 -15.92 10.66
C GLU A 142 19.05 -16.40 11.61
N TYR A 143 18.85 -15.67 12.72
CA TYR A 143 17.81 -15.99 13.69
C TYR A 143 16.42 -15.94 13.06
N TYR A 144 16.12 -14.90 12.29
CA TYR A 144 14.82 -14.74 11.64
C TYR A 144 14.66 -15.57 10.37
N ASP A 145 15.76 -15.85 9.66
CA ASP A 145 15.78 -16.75 8.50
C ASP A 145 15.37 -18.18 8.90
N ILE A 146 15.91 -18.67 10.01
CA ILE A 146 15.60 -19.99 10.57
C ILE A 146 14.23 -19.98 11.26
N ASN A 147 13.92 -18.95 12.05
CA ASN A 147 12.73 -18.91 12.90
C ASN A 147 11.65 -17.97 12.34
N ARG A 148 11.08 -18.33 11.18
CA ARG A 148 10.07 -17.52 10.45
C ARG A 148 8.85 -17.13 11.30
N ARG A 149 8.40 -18.03 12.17
CA ARG A 149 7.32 -17.75 13.13
C ARG A 149 7.67 -16.57 14.04
N ILE A 150 8.87 -16.57 14.60
CA ILE A 150 9.32 -15.53 15.53
C ILE A 150 9.49 -14.20 14.79
N PHE A 151 9.97 -14.25 13.54
CA PHE A 151 10.00 -13.06 12.68
C PHE A 151 8.61 -12.45 12.52
N LEU A 152 7.59 -13.25 12.18
CA LEU A 152 6.22 -12.78 12.01
C LEU A 152 5.65 -12.17 13.31
N GLU A 153 5.82 -12.86 14.45
CA GLU A 153 5.35 -12.37 15.76
C GLU A 153 6.03 -11.03 16.14
N ASN A 154 7.35 -10.94 15.98
CA ASN A 154 8.11 -9.72 16.27
C ASN A 154 7.75 -8.58 15.31
N LEU A 155 7.50 -8.88 14.02
CA LEU A 155 7.10 -7.90 13.03
C LEU A 155 5.70 -7.34 13.34
N ILE A 156 4.71 -8.20 13.58
CA ILE A 156 3.35 -7.78 13.95
C ILE A 156 3.40 -6.93 15.23
N TYR A 157 4.13 -7.40 16.25
CA TYR A 157 4.30 -6.64 17.48
C TYR A 157 4.96 -5.28 17.23
N PHE A 158 6.02 -5.21 16.42
CA PHE A 158 6.69 -3.96 16.08
C PHE A 158 5.75 -2.96 15.38
N LEU A 159 5.02 -3.41 14.36
CA LEU A 159 4.07 -2.59 13.61
C LEU A 159 2.94 -2.09 14.53
N LEU A 160 2.38 -2.96 15.36
CA LEU A 160 1.34 -2.58 16.34
C LEU A 160 1.89 -1.68 17.44
N ARG A 161 3.07 -1.95 18.00
CA ARG A 161 3.62 -1.21 19.15
C ARG A 161 4.14 0.18 18.79
N THR A 162 4.59 0.38 17.55
CA THR A 162 5.25 1.63 17.12
C THR A 162 4.45 2.39 16.07
N GLY A 163 3.70 1.69 15.20
CA GLY A 163 3.03 2.31 14.06
C GLY A 163 3.97 2.80 12.96
N LEU A 164 5.21 2.30 12.92
CA LEU A 164 6.21 2.60 11.90
C LEU A 164 6.15 1.61 10.73
N SER A 165 6.82 1.94 9.62
CA SER A 165 6.99 1.04 8.47
C SER A 165 7.94 -0.12 8.79
N TYR A 166 7.71 -1.28 8.15
CA TYR A 166 8.59 -2.45 8.22
C TYR A 166 10.04 -2.13 7.82
N LYS A 167 10.27 -1.07 7.04
CA LYS A 167 11.62 -0.58 6.67
C LYS A 167 12.47 -0.17 7.88
N PHE A 168 11.83 0.14 9.01
CA PHE A 168 12.47 0.48 10.28
C PHE A 168 12.45 -0.67 11.29
N PHE A 169 12.22 -1.91 10.82
CA PHE A 169 12.26 -3.08 11.69
C PHE A 169 13.62 -3.17 12.39
N PRO A 170 13.66 -3.22 13.73
CA PRO A 170 14.91 -3.12 14.45
C PRO A 170 15.70 -4.41 14.30
N GLU A 171 17.00 -4.27 14.02
CA GLU A 171 17.92 -5.41 13.96
C GLU A 171 17.96 -6.18 15.29
N LEU A 172 18.07 -5.45 16.41
CA LEU A 172 18.03 -6.02 17.75
C LEU A 172 16.71 -5.69 18.44
N PHE A 173 15.94 -6.73 18.75
CA PHE A 173 14.64 -6.58 19.39
C PHE A 173 14.77 -6.35 20.90
N ARG A 174 14.10 -5.32 21.43
CA ARG A 174 14.19 -4.95 22.85
C ARG A 174 13.69 -6.07 23.76
N TRP A 175 14.42 -6.38 24.83
CA TRP A 175 14.06 -7.43 25.79
C TRP A 175 12.68 -7.21 26.43
N LYS A 176 12.30 -5.94 26.68
CA LYS A 176 10.97 -5.57 27.20
C LYS A 176 9.85 -6.02 26.26
N TRP A 177 10.08 -5.90 24.94
CA TRP A 177 9.12 -6.34 23.93
C TRP A 177 9.07 -7.85 23.85
N LYS A 178 10.23 -8.53 23.89
CA LYS A 178 10.27 -10.01 23.96
C LYS A 178 9.47 -10.54 25.15
N THR A 179 9.70 -9.98 26.34
CA THR A 179 8.99 -10.38 27.56
C THR A 179 7.48 -10.18 27.42
N HIS A 180 7.07 -9.02 26.89
CA HIS A 180 5.64 -8.76 26.66
C HIS A 180 5.04 -9.73 25.62
N ILE A 181 5.76 -10.07 24.54
CA ILE A 181 5.30 -11.07 23.57
C ILE A 181 5.09 -12.44 24.24
N GLU A 182 5.99 -12.87 25.12
CA GLU A 182 5.81 -14.12 25.89
C GLU A 182 4.56 -14.08 26.78
N ASP A 183 4.32 -12.96 27.47
CA ASP A 183 3.12 -12.78 28.30
C ASP A 183 1.84 -12.81 27.46
N LEU A 184 1.84 -12.17 26.29
CA LEU A 184 0.71 -12.18 25.35
C LEU A 184 0.49 -13.59 24.79
N ARG A 185 1.57 -14.33 24.50
CA ARG A 185 1.50 -15.71 24.02
C ARG A 185 0.90 -16.63 25.09
N PHE A 186 1.33 -16.51 26.34
CA PHE A 186 0.75 -17.25 27.46
C PHE A 186 -0.74 -16.97 27.60
N GLN A 187 -1.12 -15.69 27.53
CA GLN A 187 -2.51 -15.23 27.61
C GLN A 187 -3.42 -15.75 26.49
N TYR A 188 -2.89 -15.92 25.27
CA TYR A 188 -3.61 -16.54 24.16
C TYR A 188 -3.74 -18.05 24.35
N LEU A 189 -2.61 -18.71 24.64
CA LEU A 189 -2.53 -20.16 24.78
C LEU A 189 -3.40 -20.69 25.91
N ASP A 190 -3.51 -19.98 27.03
CA ASP A 190 -4.37 -20.39 28.15
C ASP A 190 -5.84 -20.55 27.73
N ILE A 191 -6.36 -19.64 26.90
CA ILE A 191 -7.74 -19.71 26.39
C ILE A 191 -7.87 -20.74 25.27
N ALA A 192 -7.00 -20.67 24.26
CA ALA A 192 -7.06 -21.55 23.09
C ALA A 192 -6.88 -23.02 23.49
N GLN A 193 -5.98 -23.32 24.44
CA GLN A 193 -5.73 -24.68 24.91
C GLN A 193 -6.91 -25.25 25.70
N ARG A 194 -7.55 -24.46 26.57
CA ARG A 194 -8.73 -24.90 27.32
C ARG A 194 -9.88 -25.24 26.36
N ARG A 195 -10.10 -24.40 25.35
CA ARG A 195 -11.11 -24.61 24.31
C ARG A 195 -10.81 -25.86 23.48
N ARG A 196 -9.58 -26.00 22.98
CA ARG A 196 -9.11 -27.18 22.26
C ARG A 196 -9.31 -28.45 23.09
N LYS A 197 -8.88 -28.46 24.35
CA LYS A 197 -9.04 -29.60 25.27
C LYS A 197 -10.52 -29.99 25.39
N HIS A 198 -11.41 -29.02 25.60
CA HIS A 198 -12.84 -29.28 25.71
C HIS A 198 -13.40 -29.91 24.43
N HIS A 199 -13.12 -29.31 23.27
CA HIS A 199 -13.61 -29.81 21.98
C HIS A 199 -13.03 -31.19 21.62
N GLN A 200 -11.73 -31.37 21.83
CA GLN A 200 -11.02 -32.62 21.53
C GLN A 200 -11.53 -33.78 22.39
N LEU A 201 -11.72 -33.56 23.70
CA LEU A 201 -12.21 -34.57 24.62
C LEU A 201 -13.68 -34.91 24.38
N LEU A 202 -14.53 -33.91 24.09
CA LEU A 202 -15.93 -34.15 23.75
C LEU A 202 -16.08 -34.90 22.43
N GLY A 203 -15.27 -34.54 21.41
CA GLY A 203 -15.29 -35.19 20.11
C GLY A 203 -14.51 -36.49 20.03
N VAL A 204 -13.85 -36.93 21.11
CA VAL A 204 -12.95 -38.09 21.16
C VAL A 204 -11.93 -38.07 19.99
N LYS A 205 -11.46 -36.88 19.63
CA LYS A 205 -10.54 -36.68 18.51
C LYS A 205 -9.11 -36.96 18.95
N ARG A 206 -8.35 -37.72 18.16
CA ARG A 206 -6.92 -38.00 18.44
C ARG A 206 -6.10 -36.72 18.51
N GLU A 207 -6.36 -35.79 17.60
CA GLU A 207 -5.68 -34.51 17.52
C GLU A 207 -6.65 -33.43 17.04
N THR A 208 -6.45 -32.20 17.47
CA THR A 208 -7.24 -31.04 17.07
C THR A 208 -6.30 -29.84 17.07
N PRO A 209 -6.36 -28.95 16.07
CA PRO A 209 -5.54 -27.74 16.08
C PRO A 209 -5.93 -26.82 17.23
N LEU A 210 -5.01 -25.96 17.66
CA LEU A 210 -5.40 -24.74 18.34
C LEU A 210 -6.12 -23.84 17.33
N GLU A 211 -7.08 -23.08 17.78
CA GLU A 211 -7.78 -22.17 16.88
C GLU A 211 -6.83 -21.12 16.29
N LEU A 212 -7.04 -20.74 15.02
CA LEU A 212 -6.15 -19.86 14.25
C LEU A 212 -4.70 -20.36 14.17
N GLN A 213 -4.48 -21.66 14.39
CA GLN A 213 -3.16 -22.27 14.33
C GLN A 213 -3.23 -23.61 13.61
N PRO A 214 -2.17 -23.99 12.86
CA PRO A 214 -2.11 -25.31 12.28
C PRO A 214 -1.84 -26.36 13.36
N VAL A 215 -2.24 -27.60 13.07
CA VAL A 215 -1.86 -28.77 13.88
C VAL A 215 -0.34 -28.96 13.85
N ASP A 216 0.22 -28.88 12.65
CA ASP A 216 1.64 -29.08 12.36
C ASP A 216 2.30 -27.75 12.01
N TYR A 217 2.97 -27.17 13.00
CA TYR A 217 3.70 -25.92 12.83
C TYR A 217 4.97 -26.07 11.98
N GLU A 218 5.61 -27.24 11.99
CA GLU A 218 6.90 -27.46 11.35
C GLU A 218 6.74 -27.56 9.83
N HIS A 219 5.72 -28.29 9.36
CA HIS A 219 5.53 -28.53 7.93
C HIS A 219 4.48 -27.62 7.28
N LYS A 220 3.49 -27.15 8.04
CA LYS A 220 2.34 -26.38 7.50
C LYS A 220 2.14 -25.02 8.16
N GLY A 221 3.05 -24.64 9.07
CA GLY A 221 3.03 -23.36 9.78
C GLY A 221 2.88 -22.17 8.86
N GLU A 222 3.82 -22.03 7.93
CA GLU A 222 3.92 -20.86 7.06
C GLU A 222 2.75 -20.74 6.09
N GLU A 223 2.43 -21.82 5.37
CA GLU A 223 1.31 -21.86 4.41
C GLU A 223 -0.02 -21.49 5.08
N PHE A 224 -0.27 -22.02 6.29
CA PHE A 224 -1.48 -21.73 7.04
C PHE A 224 -1.60 -20.24 7.40
N HIS A 225 -0.56 -19.64 7.99
CA HIS A 225 -0.62 -18.24 8.40
C HIS A 225 -0.65 -17.31 7.18
N LEU A 226 0.03 -17.66 6.09
CA LEU A 226 -0.03 -16.90 4.85
C LEU A 226 -1.46 -16.86 4.29
N LYS A 227 -2.14 -18.01 4.20
CA LYS A 227 -3.55 -18.11 3.79
C LYS A 227 -4.46 -17.29 4.72
N LEU A 228 -4.28 -17.42 6.03
CA LEU A 228 -5.05 -16.69 7.03
C LEU A 228 -4.88 -15.15 6.87
N LEU A 229 -3.64 -14.68 6.71
CA LEU A 229 -3.35 -13.26 6.53
C LEU A 229 -3.89 -12.72 5.20
N HIS A 230 -3.82 -13.50 4.12
CA HIS A 230 -4.42 -13.13 2.84
C HIS A 230 -5.93 -12.95 2.95
N HIS A 231 -6.63 -13.88 3.58
CA HIS A 231 -8.07 -13.73 3.77
C HIS A 231 -8.44 -12.57 4.69
N PHE A 232 -7.69 -12.33 5.77
CA PHE A 232 -7.91 -11.12 6.57
C PHE A 232 -7.71 -9.85 5.75
N LYS A 233 -6.68 -9.80 4.90
CA LYS A 233 -6.43 -8.68 3.99
C LYS A 233 -7.58 -8.51 2.98
N ASP A 234 -8.00 -9.59 2.34
CA ASP A 234 -9.02 -9.54 1.28
C ASP A 234 -10.40 -9.21 1.85
N TYR A 235 -10.79 -9.84 2.96
CA TYR A 235 -12.01 -9.49 3.69
C TYR A 235 -11.98 -8.04 4.18
N GLN A 236 -10.86 -7.59 4.74
CA GLN A 236 -10.70 -6.19 5.13
C GLN A 236 -10.87 -5.26 3.93
N ASN A 237 -10.24 -5.55 2.78
CA ASN A 237 -10.38 -4.73 1.58
C ASN A 237 -11.83 -4.63 1.10
N LEU A 238 -12.59 -5.73 1.11
CA LEU A 238 -14.01 -5.70 0.75
C LEU A 238 -14.83 -4.84 1.72
N VAL A 239 -14.59 -4.98 3.03
CA VAL A 239 -15.25 -4.14 4.04
C VAL A 239 -14.87 -2.67 3.84
N LEU A 240 -13.59 -2.37 3.57
CA LEU A 240 -13.14 -1.02 3.29
C LEU A 240 -13.81 -0.43 2.06
N SER A 241 -13.89 -1.17 0.96
CA SER A 241 -14.59 -0.74 -0.26
C SER A 241 -16.08 -0.44 0.02
N ARG A 242 -16.76 -1.27 0.80
CA ARG A 242 -18.17 -1.06 1.22
C ARG A 242 -18.32 0.20 2.08
N LEU A 243 -17.38 0.47 2.97
CA LEU A 243 -17.42 1.66 3.81
C LEU A 243 -17.06 2.92 3.02
N MET A 244 -16.12 2.82 2.07
CA MET A 244 -15.69 3.93 1.22
C MET A 244 -16.78 4.36 0.22
N SER A 245 -17.55 3.43 -0.34
CA SER A 245 -18.63 3.76 -1.29
C SER A 245 -19.70 4.66 -0.67
N ASN A 246 -19.92 4.53 0.64
CA ASN A 246 -20.86 5.35 1.41
C ASN A 246 -20.18 6.48 2.21
N TYR A 247 -18.87 6.73 2.00
CA TYR A 247 -18.09 7.75 2.72
C TYR A 247 -18.04 7.57 4.25
N ILE A 248 -18.08 6.32 4.71
CA ILE A 248 -18.14 5.94 6.13
C ILE A 248 -16.74 5.66 6.72
N PHE A 249 -15.78 5.22 5.90
CA PHE A 249 -14.53 4.60 6.37
C PHE A 249 -13.67 5.49 7.31
N LEU A 250 -13.66 6.82 7.15
CA LEU A 250 -12.81 7.73 7.93
C LEU A 250 -13.47 9.10 8.13
N CYS A 251 -14.77 9.13 8.43
CA CYS A 251 -15.58 10.35 8.46
C CYS A 251 -15.55 11.12 9.80
N GLU A 252 -14.51 10.99 10.62
CA GLU A 252 -14.39 11.73 11.89
C GLU A 252 -14.37 13.27 11.64
N PRO A 253 -15.10 14.10 12.41
CA PRO A 253 -15.80 13.84 13.69
C PRO A 253 -17.24 13.34 13.56
N TYR A 254 -17.71 13.03 12.35
CA TYR A 254 -19.06 12.54 12.14
C TYR A 254 -19.18 11.05 12.48
N VAL A 255 -20.32 10.69 13.07
CA VAL A 255 -20.70 9.31 13.35
C VAL A 255 -21.68 8.85 12.27
N PRO A 256 -21.33 7.82 11.47
CA PRO A 256 -22.19 7.27 10.42
C PRO A 256 -23.37 6.50 11.02
N VAL A 257 -24.57 6.66 10.44
CA VAL A 257 -25.80 6.03 10.91
C VAL A 257 -26.60 5.48 9.72
N GLN A 258 -26.87 4.18 9.75
CA GLN A 258 -27.63 3.46 8.71
C GLN A 258 -28.85 2.69 9.25
N THR A 259 -29.12 2.78 10.56
CA THR A 259 -30.24 2.08 11.21
C THR A 259 -30.92 2.97 12.24
N LYS A 260 -32.24 2.79 12.45
CA LYS A 260 -33.00 3.49 13.49
C LYS A 260 -32.42 3.25 14.88
N GLU A 261 -32.09 2.00 15.20
CA GLU A 261 -31.46 1.62 16.48
C GLU A 261 -30.11 2.33 16.69
N GLY A 262 -29.29 2.42 15.64
CA GLY A 262 -28.02 3.16 15.69
C GLY A 262 -28.23 4.63 16.03
N LEU A 263 -29.22 5.27 15.40
CA LEU A 263 -29.57 6.67 15.68
C LEU A 263 -30.01 6.86 17.13
N GLU A 264 -30.93 6.02 17.60
CA GLU A 264 -31.42 6.08 18.98
C GLU A 264 -30.29 5.93 20.00
N ASN A 265 -29.35 5.02 19.76
CA ASN A 265 -28.23 4.81 20.66
C ASN A 265 -27.31 6.03 20.70
N ILE A 266 -27.04 6.66 19.56
CA ILE A 266 -26.24 7.89 19.49
C ILE A 266 -26.96 9.04 20.22
N LEU A 267 -28.25 9.22 19.99
CA LEU A 267 -29.07 10.26 20.65
C LEU A 267 -29.23 10.04 22.16
N LYS A 268 -29.13 8.80 22.64
CA LYS A 268 -29.10 8.50 24.10
C LYS A 268 -27.76 8.89 24.73
N VAL A 269 -26.66 8.75 23.99
CA VAL A 269 -25.30 9.03 24.48
C VAL A 269 -24.98 10.53 24.41
N HIS A 270 -25.49 11.23 23.40
CA HIS A 270 -25.23 12.64 23.17
C HIS A 270 -26.49 13.48 23.43
N SER A 271 -26.43 14.39 24.41
CA SER A 271 -27.55 15.28 24.77
C SER A 271 -27.85 16.38 23.74
N GLY A 272 -27.08 16.44 22.65
CA GLY A 272 -27.21 17.42 21.57
C GLY A 272 -26.34 17.05 20.35
N GLY A 273 -26.63 17.66 19.21
CA GLY A 273 -25.94 17.40 17.94
C GLY A 273 -26.84 17.59 16.73
N LYS A 274 -26.29 17.40 15.54
CA LYS A 274 -26.98 17.62 14.26
C LYS A 274 -26.80 16.43 13.34
N LEU A 275 -27.85 16.09 12.60
CA LEU A 275 -27.81 15.03 11.60
C LEU A 275 -27.69 15.66 10.21
N TYR A 276 -26.83 15.08 9.38
CA TYR A 276 -26.56 15.55 8.03
C TYR A 276 -26.78 14.43 7.02
N LYS A 277 -27.20 14.83 5.81
CA LYS A 277 -27.10 14.01 4.60
C LYS A 277 -26.13 14.65 3.62
N LEU A 278 -25.45 13.81 2.84
CA LEU A 278 -24.61 14.29 1.74
C LEU A 278 -25.49 14.55 0.50
N ASN A 279 -25.17 15.60 -0.26
CA ASN A 279 -25.99 16.04 -1.41
C ASN A 279 -25.87 15.12 -2.65
N SER A 280 -25.12 14.02 -2.57
CA SER A 280 -25.12 12.97 -3.57
C SER A 280 -26.19 11.94 -3.22
N GLY A 281 -27.24 11.84 -4.03
CA GLY A 281 -28.33 10.86 -3.85
C GLY A 281 -27.91 9.38 -3.86
N GLU A 282 -26.62 9.13 -4.08
CA GLU A 282 -25.95 7.83 -4.07
C GLU A 282 -25.50 7.39 -2.67
N VAL A 283 -25.40 8.30 -1.71
CA VAL A 283 -24.90 7.96 -0.36
C VAL A 283 -26.03 7.41 0.50
N ASN A 284 -25.90 6.15 0.89
CA ASN A 284 -26.88 5.44 1.70
C ASN A 284 -26.50 5.45 3.19
N CYS A 285 -26.28 6.65 3.74
CA CYS A 285 -25.93 6.84 5.15
C CYS A 285 -26.27 8.27 5.60
N LEU A 286 -26.65 8.43 6.87
CA LEU A 286 -26.75 9.73 7.54
C LEU A 286 -25.55 9.93 8.47
N PHE A 287 -25.20 11.19 8.75
CA PHE A 287 -23.99 11.52 9.50
C PHE A 287 -24.33 12.41 10.69
N PHE A 288 -24.14 11.90 11.91
CA PHE A 288 -24.38 12.64 13.13
C PHE A 288 -23.12 13.39 13.58
N LEU A 289 -23.23 14.68 13.83
CA LEU A 289 -22.17 15.50 14.43
C LEU A 289 -22.53 15.80 15.89
N PRO A 290 -21.77 15.28 16.87
CA PRO A 290 -21.97 15.61 18.27
C PRO A 290 -21.73 17.10 18.55
N GLU A 291 -22.52 17.71 19.45
CA GLU A 291 -22.46 19.15 19.74
C GLU A 291 -21.08 19.67 20.19
N ASN A 292 -20.32 18.84 20.92
CA ASN A 292 -18.99 19.20 21.45
C ASN A 292 -17.84 18.93 20.46
N CYS A 293 -18.15 18.47 19.24
CA CYS A 293 -17.18 18.23 18.19
C CYS A 293 -17.29 19.32 17.12
N HIS A 294 -16.15 19.83 16.66
CA HIS A 294 -16.10 20.78 15.55
C HIS A 294 -15.36 20.18 14.37
N GLU A 295 -15.77 20.58 13.16
CA GLU A 295 -15.06 20.27 11.92
C GLU A 295 -13.59 20.67 12.06
N GLY A 296 -12.68 19.69 11.96
CA GLY A 296 -11.24 19.90 12.08
C GLY A 296 -10.66 19.85 13.50
N SER A 297 -11.46 19.59 14.55
CA SER A 297 -10.93 19.38 15.91
C SER A 297 -11.34 18.02 16.48
N VAL A 298 -10.38 17.11 16.61
CA VAL A 298 -10.57 15.82 17.29
C VAL A 298 -10.38 16.05 18.79
N LYS A 299 -11.47 16.17 19.54
CA LYS A 299 -11.42 16.28 21.01
C LYS A 299 -11.46 14.92 21.71
N ILE A 300 -11.96 13.88 21.08
CA ILE A 300 -12.24 12.60 21.73
C ILE A 300 -11.52 11.49 20.98
N MET A 301 -10.36 11.06 21.48
CA MET A 301 -9.74 9.83 21.03
C MET A 301 -10.06 8.70 22.02
N TYR A 302 -10.90 7.75 21.60
CA TYR A 302 -11.21 6.56 22.40
C TYR A 302 -9.96 5.69 22.56
N LYS A 303 -9.81 5.05 23.73
CA LYS A 303 -8.74 4.07 23.92
C LYS A 303 -9.10 2.78 23.18
N PRO A 304 -8.13 2.05 22.61
CA PRO A 304 -8.39 0.84 21.84
C PRO A 304 -9.15 -0.25 22.61
N LEU A 305 -8.86 -0.43 23.89
CA LEU A 305 -9.56 -1.41 24.73
C LEU A 305 -11.01 -1.02 25.00
N ASP A 306 -11.29 0.27 25.21
CA ASP A 306 -12.64 0.78 25.44
C ASP A 306 -13.50 0.60 24.17
N ALA A 307 -12.92 0.87 22.99
CA ALA A 307 -13.57 0.65 21.71
C ALA A 307 -13.90 -0.83 21.48
N LEU A 308 -12.97 -1.74 21.79
CA LEU A 308 -13.20 -3.18 21.71
C LEU A 308 -14.28 -3.66 22.70
N GLY A 309 -14.27 -3.11 23.91
CA GLY A 309 -15.29 -3.39 24.93
C GLY A 309 -16.69 -3.01 24.45
N ASN A 310 -16.85 -1.77 23.96
CA ASN A 310 -18.12 -1.29 23.41
C ASN A 310 -18.62 -2.15 22.25
N PHE A 311 -17.73 -2.55 21.33
CA PHE A 311 -18.07 -3.43 20.23
C PHE A 311 -18.55 -4.81 20.73
N TYR A 312 -17.84 -5.39 21.70
CA TYR A 312 -18.21 -6.70 22.24
C TYR A 312 -19.53 -6.67 23.03
N ASP A 313 -19.78 -5.61 23.78
CA ASP A 313 -21.05 -5.41 24.49
C ASP A 313 -22.22 -5.28 23.51
N PHE A 314 -22.02 -4.57 22.38
CA PHE A 314 -23.00 -4.53 21.30
C PHE A 314 -23.30 -5.93 20.72
N LEU A 315 -22.27 -6.71 20.40
CA LEU A 315 -22.46 -8.08 19.90
C LEU A 315 -23.19 -8.96 20.90
N LYS A 316 -22.84 -8.86 22.19
CA LYS A 316 -23.50 -9.59 23.28
C LYS A 316 -24.98 -9.23 23.40
N ASN A 317 -25.33 -7.94 23.27
CA ASN A 317 -26.73 -7.49 23.25
C ASN A 317 -27.51 -8.03 22.05
N LYS A 318 -26.83 -8.28 20.92
CA LYS A 318 -27.38 -8.94 19.74
C LYS A 318 -27.38 -10.48 19.81
N ASN A 319 -26.96 -11.06 20.93
CA ASN A 319 -26.73 -12.51 21.09
C ASN A 319 -25.74 -13.09 20.06
N ILE A 320 -24.85 -12.27 19.53
CA ILE A 320 -23.78 -12.69 18.63
C ILE A 320 -22.55 -12.98 19.48
N LYS A 321 -22.06 -14.23 19.44
CA LYS A 321 -20.88 -14.66 20.19
C LYS A 321 -19.69 -14.84 19.24
N LEU A 322 -18.66 -14.01 19.41
CA LEU A 322 -17.36 -14.26 18.78
C LEU A 322 -16.72 -15.50 19.38
N ASN A 323 -15.83 -16.13 18.61
CA ASN A 323 -15.01 -17.17 19.17
C ASN A 323 -14.08 -16.59 20.26
N ASP A 324 -13.99 -17.28 21.40
CA ASP A 324 -13.21 -16.88 22.56
C ASP A 324 -11.73 -16.67 22.21
N SER A 325 -11.14 -17.50 21.34
CA SER A 325 -9.74 -17.35 20.91
C SER A 325 -9.54 -16.14 20.01
N TYR A 326 -10.46 -15.92 19.07
CA TYR A 326 -10.45 -14.75 18.18
C TYR A 326 -10.65 -13.44 18.97
N TYR A 327 -11.60 -13.40 19.89
CA TYR A 327 -11.80 -12.25 20.78
C TYR A 327 -10.55 -11.98 21.63
N ARG A 328 -9.91 -13.02 22.16
CA ARG A 328 -8.65 -12.87 22.89
C ARG A 328 -7.56 -12.27 22.01
N MET A 329 -7.41 -12.74 20.77
CA MET A 329 -6.45 -12.17 19.82
C MET A 329 -6.69 -10.66 19.60
N LEU A 330 -7.93 -10.26 19.35
CA LEU A 330 -8.30 -8.83 19.21
C LEU A 330 -7.95 -8.03 20.46
N GLN A 331 -8.21 -8.57 21.65
CA GLN A 331 -7.88 -7.93 22.92
C GLN A 331 -6.38 -7.72 23.08
N LEU A 332 -5.56 -8.71 22.72
CA LEU A 332 -4.10 -8.61 22.78
C LEU A 332 -3.58 -7.54 21.78
N PHE A 333 -4.14 -7.49 20.57
CA PHE A 333 -3.78 -6.44 19.60
C PHE A 333 -4.16 -5.03 20.09
N SER A 334 -5.36 -4.87 20.65
CA SER A 334 -5.79 -3.61 21.26
C SER A 334 -4.93 -3.21 22.45
N GLN A 335 -4.50 -4.17 23.28
CA GLN A 335 -3.56 -3.92 24.37
C GLN A 335 -2.22 -3.39 23.83
N VAL A 336 -1.65 -4.02 22.79
CA VAL A 336 -0.38 -3.56 22.18
C VAL A 336 -0.52 -2.17 21.55
N LEU A 337 -1.67 -1.85 20.94
CA LEU A 337 -1.96 -0.51 20.42
C LEU A 337 -2.03 0.54 21.54
N GLN A 338 -2.65 0.19 22.67
CA GLN A 338 -2.79 1.08 23.82
C GLN A 338 -1.43 1.43 24.46
N GLU A 339 -0.44 0.55 24.36
CA GLU A 339 0.94 0.80 24.80
C GLU A 339 1.64 1.94 24.05
N ARG A 340 1.07 2.46 22.95
CA ARG A 340 1.56 3.67 22.28
C ARG A 340 1.35 4.95 23.11
N GLY A 341 0.40 4.92 24.06
CA GLY A 341 0.06 6.06 24.93
C GLY A 341 -1.01 6.97 24.34
N ASP A 342 -1.01 8.24 24.76
CA ASP A 342 -2.11 9.19 24.51
C ASP A 342 -2.26 9.62 23.05
N TYR A 343 -1.31 9.32 22.17
CA TYR A 343 -1.37 9.60 20.73
C TYR A 343 -1.21 8.31 19.92
N TRP A 344 -1.95 7.27 20.31
CA TRP A 344 -1.83 5.94 19.73
C TRP A 344 -2.19 5.91 18.23
N LEU A 345 -3.11 6.78 17.80
CA LEU A 345 -3.57 6.90 16.41
C LEU A 345 -3.23 8.27 15.80
N ASN A 346 -3.85 9.35 16.30
CA ASN A 346 -3.73 10.70 15.72
C ASN A 346 -2.84 11.61 16.58
N MET A 347 -2.18 12.58 15.93
CA MET A 347 -1.51 13.70 16.59
C MET A 347 -2.52 14.79 17.00
N PRO A 348 -2.14 15.73 17.90
CA PRO A 348 -2.96 16.91 18.16
C PRO A 348 -3.27 17.67 16.86
N ASN A 349 -4.55 18.00 16.64
CA ASN A 349 -5.06 18.68 15.44
C ASN A 349 -4.92 17.89 14.13
N GLU A 350 -4.71 16.57 14.19
CA GLU A 350 -4.74 15.67 13.05
C GLU A 350 -6.07 14.90 13.05
N ASN A 351 -6.77 14.87 11.91
CA ASN A 351 -7.96 14.03 11.74
C ASN A 351 -7.56 12.59 11.40
N MET A 352 -8.48 11.64 11.57
CA MET A 352 -8.21 10.22 11.31
C MET A 352 -7.85 9.93 9.84
N ALA A 353 -8.42 10.66 8.88
CA ALA A 353 -8.13 10.47 7.46
C ALA A 353 -6.67 10.83 7.11
N ASP A 354 -6.17 11.96 7.62
CA ASP A 354 -4.81 12.43 7.42
C ASP A 354 -3.82 11.51 8.16
N SER A 355 -4.17 11.06 9.37
CA SER A 355 -3.39 10.07 10.14
C SER A 355 -3.28 8.72 9.42
N PHE A 356 -4.37 8.25 8.81
CA PHE A 356 -4.38 7.05 7.97
C PHE A 356 -3.43 7.21 6.78
N LEU A 357 -3.56 8.29 5.99
CA LEU A 357 -2.69 8.54 4.83
C LEU A 357 -1.22 8.73 5.22
N ARG A 358 -0.92 9.34 6.36
CA ARG A 358 0.44 9.49 6.88
C ARG A 358 1.10 8.14 7.18
N ARG A 359 0.33 7.17 7.67
CA ARG A 359 0.82 5.84 8.06
C ARG A 359 0.73 4.81 6.94
N TYR A 360 -0.13 5.02 5.95
CA TYR A 360 -0.31 4.10 4.84
C TYR A 360 0.98 3.98 4.01
N ASN A 361 1.25 2.79 3.47
CA ASN A 361 2.42 2.56 2.64
C ASN A 361 2.27 3.28 1.30
N LYS A 362 3.13 4.27 1.02
CA LYS A 362 3.08 5.05 -0.23
C LYS A 362 3.45 4.22 -1.47
N ASP A 363 4.16 3.11 -1.28
CA ASP A 363 4.53 2.20 -2.37
C ASP A 363 3.41 1.18 -2.69
N ASP A 364 2.32 1.17 -1.92
CA ASP A 364 1.19 0.25 -2.12
C ASP A 364 0.27 0.76 -3.23
N SER A 365 -0.20 -0.15 -4.10
CA SER A 365 -1.01 0.18 -5.28
C SER A 365 -2.35 0.82 -4.94
N LEU A 366 -2.88 0.65 -3.73
CA LEU A 366 -4.13 1.26 -3.29
C LEU A 366 -3.94 2.69 -2.74
N TYR A 367 -2.71 3.16 -2.53
CA TYR A 367 -2.47 4.50 -1.98
C TYR A 367 -3.16 5.61 -2.80
N PRO A 368 -3.09 5.65 -4.14
CA PRO A 368 -3.81 6.65 -4.93
C PRO A 368 -5.34 6.60 -4.74
N VAL A 369 -5.90 5.40 -4.57
CA VAL A 369 -7.35 5.20 -4.32
C VAL A 369 -7.76 5.83 -2.99
N PHE A 370 -6.95 5.63 -1.94
CA PHE A 370 -7.23 6.26 -0.64
C PHE A 370 -7.04 7.78 -0.66
N VAL A 371 -6.07 8.30 -1.40
CA VAL A 371 -5.88 9.75 -1.56
C VAL A 371 -7.08 10.38 -2.26
N ASP A 372 -7.54 9.78 -3.36
CA ASP A 372 -8.73 10.22 -4.09
C ASP A 372 -9.97 10.15 -3.21
N TYR A 373 -10.19 9.04 -2.49
CA TYR A 373 -11.28 8.91 -1.53
C TYR A 373 -11.27 10.01 -0.47
N VAL A 374 -10.13 10.29 0.16
CA VAL A 374 -10.05 11.35 1.19
C VAL A 374 -10.32 12.74 0.59
N SER A 375 -9.90 12.97 -0.65
CA SER A 375 -10.23 14.20 -1.37
C SER A 375 -11.73 14.34 -1.62
N GLN A 376 -12.37 13.29 -2.15
CA GLN A 376 -13.82 13.25 -2.38
C GLN A 376 -14.61 13.37 -1.07
N LEU A 377 -14.16 12.69 -0.01
CA LEU A 377 -14.74 12.79 1.32
C LEU A 377 -14.80 14.26 1.79
N LYS A 378 -13.69 14.99 1.70
CA LYS A 378 -13.63 16.41 2.09
C LYS A 378 -14.57 17.28 1.26
N ASP A 379 -14.65 17.05 -0.05
CA ASP A 379 -15.55 17.79 -0.95
C ASP A 379 -17.04 17.51 -0.66
N LYS A 380 -17.43 16.24 -0.50
CA LYS A 380 -18.83 15.87 -0.22
C LYS A 380 -19.31 16.41 1.13
N PHE A 381 -18.47 16.35 2.17
CA PHE A 381 -18.81 16.89 3.49
C PHE A 381 -18.87 18.42 3.53
N SER A 382 -18.23 19.11 2.58
CA SER A 382 -18.34 20.56 2.43
C SER A 382 -19.74 20.98 1.94
N ASN A 383 -20.41 20.10 1.19
CA ASN A 383 -21.74 20.33 0.59
C ASN A 383 -22.88 19.55 1.29
N LYS A 384 -22.71 19.20 2.57
CA LYS A 384 -23.71 18.47 3.36
C LYS A 384 -24.94 19.32 3.68
N ILE A 385 -26.08 18.66 3.85
CA ILE A 385 -27.38 19.28 4.17
C ILE A 385 -27.80 18.84 5.57
N GLU A 386 -28.11 19.80 6.45
CA GLU A 386 -28.66 19.53 7.79
C GLU A 386 -30.10 19.02 7.66
N ILE A 387 -30.40 17.92 8.36
CA ILE A 387 -31.73 17.35 8.43
C ILE A 387 -32.45 17.94 9.65
N PRO A 388 -33.68 18.44 9.52
CA PRO A 388 -34.49 18.83 10.67
C PRO A 388 -34.87 17.61 11.52
N SER A 389 -34.87 17.76 12.86
CA SER A 389 -35.19 16.65 13.79
C SER A 389 -36.56 16.01 13.54
N SER A 390 -37.53 16.76 13.02
CA SER A 390 -38.86 16.25 12.66
C SER A 390 -38.87 15.27 11.49
N SER A 391 -37.79 15.23 10.70
CA SER A 391 -37.66 14.38 9.51
C SER A 391 -36.72 13.19 9.71
N TYR A 392 -36.14 13.03 10.91
CA TYR A 392 -35.17 11.97 11.20
C TYR A 392 -35.74 10.57 10.94
N ASP A 393 -36.93 10.27 11.44
CA ASP A 393 -37.53 8.94 11.31
C ASP A 393 -37.80 8.56 9.84
N ASN A 394 -38.30 9.51 9.06
CA ASN A 394 -38.62 9.32 7.64
C ASN A 394 -37.36 9.07 6.80
N GLU A 395 -36.33 9.91 6.98
CA GLU A 395 -35.06 9.76 6.25
C GLU A 395 -34.34 8.47 6.68
N MET A 396 -34.38 8.13 7.97
CA MET A 396 -33.74 6.91 8.49
C MET A 396 -34.41 5.63 7.98
N GLU A 397 -35.74 5.64 7.78
CA GLU A 397 -36.45 4.49 7.22
C GLU A 397 -36.03 4.18 5.78
N LEU A 398 -35.85 5.21 4.94
CA LEU A 398 -35.38 5.06 3.56
C LEU A 398 -33.96 4.50 3.51
N VAL A 399 -33.08 4.99 4.40
CA VAL A 399 -31.68 4.53 4.49
C VAL A 399 -31.63 3.08 4.99
N GLU A 400 -32.39 2.74 6.03
CA GLU A 400 -32.36 1.39 6.61
C GLU A 400 -32.86 0.32 5.64
N GLN A 401 -33.89 0.63 4.82
CA GLN A 401 -34.39 -0.29 3.79
C GLN A 401 -33.31 -0.61 2.75
N LYS A 402 -32.63 0.42 2.22
CA LYS A 402 -31.53 0.23 1.26
C LYS A 402 -30.34 -0.48 1.92
N TYR A 403 -30.00 -0.13 3.16
CA TYR A 403 -28.91 -0.75 3.92
C TYR A 403 -29.12 -2.26 4.08
N LYS A 404 -30.34 -2.71 4.40
CA LYS A 404 -30.66 -4.14 4.51
C LYS A 404 -30.45 -4.87 3.18
N ALA A 405 -30.90 -4.29 2.07
CA ALA A 405 -30.69 -4.86 0.74
C ALA A 405 -29.19 -4.93 0.37
N GLU A 406 -28.42 -3.87 0.66
CA GLU A 406 -26.97 -3.85 0.46
C GLU A 406 -26.25 -4.89 1.31
N CYS A 407 -26.69 -5.15 2.55
CA CYS A 407 -26.09 -6.18 3.41
C CYS A 407 -26.28 -7.58 2.82
N VAL A 408 -27.51 -7.92 2.36
CA VAL A 408 -27.79 -9.21 1.72
C VAL A 408 -26.92 -9.40 0.47
N PHE A 409 -26.83 -8.37 -0.37
CA PHE A 409 -25.96 -8.41 -1.55
C PHE A 409 -24.48 -8.58 -1.16
N PHE A 410 -24.01 -7.83 -0.16
CA PHE A 410 -22.61 -7.90 0.28
C PHE A 410 -22.24 -9.27 0.85
N ASP A 411 -23.13 -9.90 1.63
CA ASP A 411 -22.92 -11.25 2.16
C ASP A 411 -22.78 -12.29 1.03
N ASN A 412 -23.63 -12.19 0.00
CA ASN A 412 -23.53 -13.03 -1.20
C ASN A 412 -22.25 -12.74 -2.01
N PHE A 413 -21.86 -11.46 -2.10
CA PHE A 413 -20.62 -11.06 -2.76
C PHE A 413 -19.38 -11.63 -2.05
N VAL A 414 -19.33 -11.53 -0.71
CA VAL A 414 -18.26 -12.10 0.13
C VAL A 414 -18.17 -13.61 -0.09
N LYS A 415 -19.28 -14.34 0.02
CA LYS A 415 -19.34 -15.80 -0.22
C LYS A 415 -18.91 -16.19 -1.65
N THR A 416 -19.08 -15.30 -2.62
CA THR A 416 -18.72 -15.54 -4.03
C THR A 416 -17.22 -15.43 -4.29
N PHE A 417 -16.53 -14.46 -3.66
CA PHE A 417 -15.15 -14.10 -3.98
C PHE A 417 -14.14 -14.51 -2.90
N LEU A 418 -14.56 -14.66 -1.65
CA LEU A 418 -13.69 -15.14 -0.58
C LEU A 418 -13.90 -16.64 -0.40
N PRO A 419 -12.84 -17.46 -0.60
CA PRO A 419 -12.95 -18.89 -0.37
C PRO A 419 -13.23 -19.17 1.12
N GLU A 420 -14.16 -20.08 1.40
CA GLU A 420 -14.46 -20.61 2.74
C GLU A 420 -13.31 -21.50 3.29
N ASP A 421 -12.33 -21.82 2.45
CA ASP A 421 -11.28 -22.84 2.67
C ASP A 421 -10.25 -22.52 3.75
N ILE A 422 -10.35 -21.39 4.45
CA ILE A 422 -9.61 -21.26 5.71
C ILE A 422 -10.49 -21.91 6.74
N THR A 423 -10.20 -23.17 7.02
CA THR A 423 -10.79 -23.99 8.07
C THR A 423 -10.68 -23.28 9.44
N LEU A 424 -11.54 -22.28 9.65
CA LEU A 424 -11.82 -21.60 10.91
C LEU A 424 -12.99 -22.30 11.61
N SER A 425 -13.84 -22.98 10.84
CA SER A 425 -14.75 -24.00 11.34
C SER A 425 -14.02 -25.34 11.39
N HIS A 426 -13.93 -25.93 12.58
CA HIS A 426 -13.51 -27.32 12.78
C HIS A 426 -14.59 -28.33 12.33
N GLU A 427 -15.47 -27.92 11.42
CA GLU A 427 -16.48 -28.77 10.84
C GLU A 427 -15.87 -29.46 9.63
N GLU A 428 -16.18 -30.75 9.53
CA GLU A 428 -15.73 -31.66 8.48
C GLU A 428 -15.84 -30.97 7.12
N THR A 429 -14.85 -31.15 6.24
CA THR A 429 -14.91 -30.74 4.84
C THR A 429 -16.29 -31.11 4.28
N PHE A 430 -17.18 -30.12 4.21
CA PHE A 430 -18.50 -30.33 3.67
C PHE A 430 -18.31 -30.70 2.21
N PRO A 431 -18.82 -31.85 1.75
CA PRO A 431 -18.76 -32.18 0.34
C PRO A 431 -19.54 -31.11 -0.41
N ASP A 432 -18.95 -30.63 -1.50
CA ASP A 432 -19.55 -29.61 -2.36
C ASP A 432 -20.94 -30.07 -2.83
N LEU A 433 -21.99 -29.53 -2.20
CA LEU A 433 -23.37 -29.97 -2.39
C LEU A 433 -23.85 -29.76 -3.83
N SER A 434 -23.21 -28.86 -4.58
CA SER A 434 -23.51 -28.63 -6.00
C SER A 434 -23.16 -29.82 -6.90
N LYS A 435 -22.25 -30.68 -6.44
CA LYS A 435 -21.73 -31.84 -7.19
C LYS A 435 -22.36 -33.16 -6.74
N LEU A 436 -23.27 -33.13 -5.77
CA LEU A 436 -23.90 -34.32 -5.21
C LEU A 436 -25.26 -34.58 -5.86
N ASP A 437 -25.61 -35.85 -6.01
CA ASP A 437 -26.95 -36.25 -6.42
C ASP A 437 -27.95 -36.21 -5.24
N GLU A 438 -29.25 -36.21 -5.55
CA GLU A 438 -30.33 -36.15 -4.55
C GLU A 438 -30.23 -37.28 -3.52
N ASN A 439 -29.76 -38.46 -3.92
CA ASN A 439 -29.60 -39.62 -3.04
C ASN A 439 -28.42 -39.47 -2.06
N GLN A 440 -27.33 -38.84 -2.50
CA GLN A 440 -26.16 -38.50 -1.67
C GLN A 440 -26.51 -37.40 -0.67
N ILE A 441 -27.23 -36.36 -1.09
CA ILE A 441 -27.75 -35.31 -0.21
C ILE A 441 -28.67 -35.92 0.85
N LYS A 442 -29.62 -36.77 0.43
CA LYS A 442 -30.54 -37.46 1.34
C LYS A 442 -29.81 -38.33 2.37
N LYS A 443 -28.73 -39.01 1.97
CA LYS A 443 -27.88 -39.80 2.86
C LYS A 443 -27.17 -38.92 3.90
N LEU A 444 -26.64 -37.77 3.48
CA LEU A 444 -25.97 -36.81 4.37
C LEU A 444 -26.95 -36.16 5.37
N VAL A 445 -28.19 -35.84 4.95
CA VAL A 445 -29.23 -35.34 5.85
C VAL A 445 -29.61 -36.41 6.88
N HIS A 446 -29.80 -37.66 6.44
CA HIS A 446 -30.13 -38.78 7.34
C HIS A 446 -29.03 -39.10 8.35
N GLU A 447 -27.76 -39.04 7.92
CA GLU A 447 -26.59 -39.21 8.79
C GLU A 447 -26.34 -37.99 9.70
N ARG A 448 -27.19 -36.93 9.62
CA ARG A 448 -27.06 -35.64 10.33
C ARG A 448 -25.71 -34.95 10.09
N LYS A 449 -25.09 -35.23 8.95
CA LYS A 449 -23.82 -34.62 8.53
C LYS A 449 -23.99 -33.26 7.89
N ILE A 450 -25.20 -32.95 7.39
CA ILE A 450 -25.53 -31.63 6.85
C ILE A 450 -26.78 -31.05 7.52
N LYS A 451 -26.73 -29.76 7.84
CA LYS A 451 -27.86 -28.96 8.30
C LYS A 451 -27.90 -27.70 7.46
N ILE A 452 -28.93 -27.57 6.63
CA ILE A 452 -29.12 -26.40 5.79
C ILE A 452 -30.37 -25.70 6.30
N VAL A 453 -30.20 -24.44 6.67
CA VAL A 453 -31.29 -23.57 7.09
C VAL A 453 -31.50 -22.58 5.96
N ASP A 454 -32.75 -22.43 5.55
CA ASP A 454 -33.13 -21.39 4.61
C ASP A 454 -32.95 -20.02 5.29
N GLU A 455 -32.13 -19.16 4.70
CA GLU A 455 -31.79 -17.84 5.27
C GLU A 455 -32.99 -16.88 5.28
N GLU A 456 -34.00 -17.08 4.43
CA GLU A 456 -35.19 -16.21 4.40
C GLU A 456 -36.25 -16.62 5.42
N THR A 457 -36.48 -17.92 5.57
CA THR A 457 -37.54 -18.46 6.43
C THR A 457 -37.02 -18.89 7.81
N ASN A 458 -35.71 -19.00 7.95
CA ASN A 458 -35.03 -19.52 9.14
C ASN A 458 -35.47 -20.96 9.50
N GLU A 459 -36.04 -21.68 8.54
CA GLU A 459 -36.51 -23.06 8.68
C GLU A 459 -35.42 -24.05 8.25
N LEU A 460 -35.33 -25.18 8.97
CA LEU A 460 -34.39 -26.23 8.63
C LEU A 460 -34.92 -27.03 7.43
N LEU A 461 -34.16 -27.04 6.34
CA LEU A 461 -34.47 -27.82 5.16
C LEU A 461 -34.18 -29.30 5.42
N VAL A 462 -35.22 -30.13 5.38
CA VAL A 462 -35.13 -31.59 5.57
C VAL A 462 -35.25 -32.34 4.23
N ASP A 463 -35.85 -31.71 3.23
CA ASP A 463 -36.11 -32.30 1.91
C ASP A 463 -34.89 -32.14 0.98
N ALA A 464 -34.37 -33.26 0.48
CA ALA A 464 -33.21 -33.31 -0.40
C ALA A 464 -33.43 -32.53 -1.72
N ASN A 465 -34.67 -32.50 -2.24
CA ASN A 465 -34.99 -31.74 -3.45
C ASN A 465 -34.95 -30.23 -3.22
N LYS A 466 -35.52 -29.77 -2.10
CA LYS A 466 -35.46 -28.35 -1.73
C LYS A 466 -34.02 -27.90 -1.47
N ILE A 467 -33.22 -28.77 -0.85
CA ILE A 467 -31.78 -28.53 -0.65
C ILE A 467 -31.05 -28.41 -2.00
N ALA A 468 -31.28 -29.33 -2.94
CA ALA A 468 -30.64 -29.29 -4.25
C ALA A 468 -31.02 -28.03 -5.04
N GLN A 469 -32.30 -27.65 -5.03
CA GLN A 469 -32.78 -26.42 -5.67
C GLN A 469 -32.19 -25.16 -5.00
N TYR A 470 -32.12 -25.13 -3.68
CA TYR A 470 -31.51 -24.04 -2.92
C TYR A 470 -30.03 -23.84 -3.29
N VAL A 471 -29.28 -24.95 -3.40
CA VAL A 471 -27.87 -24.93 -3.81
C VAL A 471 -27.71 -24.46 -5.26
N GLN A 472 -28.55 -24.93 -6.18
CA GLN A 472 -28.52 -24.50 -7.59
C GLN A 472 -28.83 -23.00 -7.74
N ASN A 473 -29.81 -22.48 -7.00
CA ASN A 473 -30.14 -21.05 -7.02
C ASN A 473 -28.97 -20.20 -6.51
N ARG A 474 -28.33 -20.62 -5.42
CA ARG A 474 -27.13 -19.95 -4.90
C ARG A 474 -25.97 -19.96 -5.89
N GLU A 475 -25.78 -21.06 -6.61
CA GLU A 475 -24.73 -21.13 -7.61
C GLU A 475 -25.02 -20.27 -8.84
N ALA A 476 -26.29 -20.17 -9.25
CA ALA A 476 -26.72 -19.24 -10.29
C ALA A 476 -26.51 -17.78 -9.87
N GLU A 477 -26.85 -17.40 -8.64
CA GLU A 477 -26.56 -16.07 -8.09
C GLU A 477 -25.06 -15.78 -8.05
N ARG A 478 -24.25 -16.76 -7.63
CA ARG A 478 -22.78 -16.65 -7.65
C ARG A 478 -22.26 -16.36 -9.06
N GLN A 479 -22.77 -17.07 -10.07
CA GLN A 479 -22.38 -16.85 -11.47
C GLN A 479 -22.79 -15.46 -11.97
N GLN A 480 -24.00 -15.00 -11.65
CA GLN A 480 -24.45 -13.66 -12.00
C GLN A 480 -23.56 -12.56 -11.40
N ILE A 481 -23.18 -12.71 -10.13
CA ILE A 481 -22.26 -11.76 -9.47
C ILE A 481 -20.89 -11.77 -10.15
N GLN A 482 -20.36 -12.95 -10.52
CA GLN A 482 -19.09 -13.06 -11.23
C GLN A 482 -19.12 -12.42 -12.62
N GLU A 483 -20.22 -12.61 -13.37
CA GLU A 483 -20.42 -11.97 -14.67
C GLU A 483 -20.55 -10.45 -14.54
N PHE A 484 -21.29 -9.98 -13.53
CA PHE A 484 -21.40 -8.55 -13.23
C PHE A 484 -20.03 -7.92 -12.99
N VAL A 485 -19.18 -8.52 -12.14
CA VAL A 485 -17.85 -7.97 -11.86
C VAL A 485 -16.96 -7.97 -13.11
N LYS A 486 -17.03 -9.01 -13.95
CA LYS A 486 -16.30 -9.04 -15.24
C LYS A 486 -16.78 -7.97 -16.23
N SER A 487 -18.01 -7.50 -16.09
CA SER A 487 -18.58 -6.46 -16.95
C SER A 487 -18.16 -5.04 -16.55
N LEU A 488 -17.57 -4.86 -15.36
CA LEU A 488 -17.11 -3.55 -14.90
C LEU A 488 -15.85 -3.12 -15.70
N PRO A 489 -15.77 -1.85 -16.13
CA PRO A 489 -14.58 -1.33 -16.81
C PRO A 489 -13.36 -1.40 -15.89
N SER A 490 -12.24 -1.87 -16.44
CA SER A 490 -10.97 -2.11 -15.74
C SER A 490 -10.26 -0.84 -15.31
#